data_AF-A0A226X3J2-F1
#
_entry.id   AF-A0A226X3J2-F1
#
_cell.length_a   1.000
_cell.length_b   1.000
_cell.length_c   1.000
_cell.angle_alpha   90.00
_cell.angle_beta   90.00
_cell.angle_gamma   90.00
#
_symmetry.space_group_name_H-M   'P 1'
#
loop_
_entity.id
_entity.type
_entity.pdbx_description
1 polymer ?
#
loop_
_entity_poly.entity_id
_entity_poly.type
_entity_poly.pdbx_seq_one_letter_code
_entity_poly.pdbx_strand_id
1 'polypeptide(L)' 'MNISLPDSLKVYVDEQVGEGGYGTSSEYVRELIRKDQDRKRLRAIILQGATSGLAAPVDADYFESLRARVRTSRK' A
#
# COMPACT_ATOMS: atom_id res chain seq x y z
N MET A 1 -8.47 -22.88 -1.33
CA MET A 1 -7.23 -23.12 -0.57
C MET A 1 -7.65 -23.48 0.86
N ASN A 2 -7.06 -24.50 1.47
CA ASN A 2 -7.35 -24.88 2.85
C ASN A 2 -6.19 -24.44 3.76
N ILE A 3 -6.49 -23.75 4.85
CA ILE A 3 -5.49 -23.20 5.78
C ILE A 3 -5.86 -23.67 7.18
N SER A 4 -4.95 -24.37 7.84
CA SER A 4 -5.13 -24.76 9.24
C SER A 4 -4.73 -23.60 10.15
N LEU A 5 -5.67 -23.19 11.00
CA LEU A 5 -5.46 -22.14 12.00
C LEU A 5 -5.53 -22.75 13.41
N PRO A 6 -4.63 -22.35 14.33
CA PRO A 6 -4.80 -22.56 15.76
C PRO A 6 -6.14 -22.01 16.25
N ASP A 7 -6.69 -22.58 17.32
CA ASP A 7 -8.01 -22.20 17.81
C ASP A 7 -8.11 -20.73 18.20
N SER A 8 -7.04 -20.14 18.74
CA SER A 8 -7.00 -18.70 19.04
C SER A 8 -7.17 -17.82 17.79
N LEU A 9 -6.57 -18.20 16.67
CA LEU A 9 -6.70 -17.49 15.41
C LEU A 9 -8.07 -17.72 14.76
N LYS A 10 -8.67 -18.89 14.97
CA LYS A 10 -10.03 -19.19 14.51
C LYS A 10 -11.04 -18.27 15.20
N VAL A 11 -11.00 -18.19 16.54
CA VAL A 11 -11.86 -17.29 17.33
C VAL A 11 -11.71 -15.84 16.86
N TYR A 12 -10.47 -15.38 16.70
CA TYR A 12 -10.23 -14.02 16.21
C TYR A 12 -10.82 -13.78 14.82
N VAL A 13 -10.69 -14.72 13.89
CA VAL A 13 -11.26 -14.58 12.55
C VAL A 13 -12.80 -14.57 12.61
N ASP A 14 -13.40 -15.40 13.46
CA ASP A 14 -14.85 -15.46 13.62
C ASP A 14 -15.42 -14.16 14.22
N GLU A 15 -14.73 -13.54 15.17
CA GLU A 15 -15.05 -12.20 15.68
C GLU A 15 -15.03 -11.15 14.56
N GLN A 16 -14.02 -11.19 13.69
CA GLN A 16 -13.93 -10.25 12.56
C GLN A 16 -15.04 -10.47 11.53
N VAL A 17 -15.50 -11.69 11.34
CA VAL A 17 -16.67 -12.00 10.49
C VAL A 17 -17.96 -11.47 11.14
N GLY A 18 -18.13 -11.67 12.45
CA GLY A 18 -19.33 -11.23 13.17
C GLY A 18 -19.44 -9.71 13.35
N GLU A 19 -18.34 -9.03 13.66
CA GLU A 19 -18.32 -7.61 14.02
C GLU A 19 -17.78 -6.72 12.89
N GLY A 20 -16.83 -7.22 12.11
CA GLY A 20 -16.06 -6.47 11.11
C GLY A 20 -16.72 -6.38 9.73
N GLY A 21 -17.93 -6.92 9.57
CA GLY A 21 -18.71 -6.83 8.32
C GLY A 21 -18.22 -7.75 7.19
N TYR A 22 -17.39 -8.75 7.49
CA TYR A 22 -16.98 -9.77 6.51
C TYR A 22 -18.02 -10.89 6.44
N GLY A 23 -18.37 -11.37 5.25
CA GLY A 23 -19.35 -12.44 5.07
C GLY A 23 -18.81 -13.84 5.35
N THR A 24 -17.48 -14.04 5.28
CA THR A 24 -16.83 -15.33 5.56
C THR A 24 -15.40 -15.16 6.06
N SER A 25 -14.88 -16.18 6.76
CA SER A 25 -13.47 -16.25 7.17
C SER A 25 -12.51 -16.15 5.97
N SER A 26 -12.89 -16.75 4.83
CA SER A 26 -12.11 -16.70 3.58
C SER A 26 -12.08 -15.29 2.96
N GLU A 27 -13.10 -14.48 3.18
CA GLU A 27 -13.11 -13.07 2.78
C GLU A 27 -12.15 -12.25 3.62
N TYR A 28 -12.22 -12.40 4.94
CA TYR A 28 -11.31 -11.71 5.85
C TYR A 28 -9.84 -12.03 5.54
N VAL A 29 -9.52 -13.32 5.32
CA VAL A 29 -8.16 -13.73 4.95
C VAL A 29 -7.71 -13.13 3.62
N ARG A 30 -8.59 -13.05 2.60
CA ARG A 30 -8.26 -12.39 1.33
C ARG A 30 -7.94 -10.92 1.50
N GLU A 31 -8.67 -10.21 2.35
CA GLU A 31 -8.37 -8.82 2.68
C GLU A 31 -7.03 -8.66 3.42
N LEU A 32 -6.71 -9.56 4.36
CA LEU A 32 -5.41 -9.55 5.03
C LEU A 32 -4.25 -9.75 4.04
N ILE A 33 -4.42 -10.63 3.04
CA ILE A 33 -3.43 -10.84 1.99
C ILE A 33 -3.24 -9.55 1.16
N ARG A 34 -4.32 -8.87 0.76
CA ARG A 34 -4.23 -7.59 0.05
C ARG A 34 -3.49 -6.54 0.87
N LYS A 35 -3.85 -6.37 2.14
CA LYS A 35 -3.17 -5.44 3.05
C LYS A 35 -1.67 -5.74 3.20
N ASP A 36 -1.28 -7.02 3.26
CA ASP A 36 0.13 -7.41 3.30
C ASP A 36 0.86 -7.07 2.00
N GLN A 37 0.23 -7.32 0.84
CA GLN A 37 0.77 -6.94 -0.47
C GLN A 37 0.98 -5.43 -0.57
N ASP A 38 0.00 -4.63 -0.16
CA ASP A 38 0.09 -3.17 -0.18
C ASP A 38 1.20 -2.66 0.73
N ARG A 39 1.32 -3.21 1.94
CA ARG A 39 2.41 -2.88 2.88
C ARG A 39 3.78 -3.22 2.30
N LYS A 40 3.93 -4.39 1.67
CA LYS A 40 5.17 -4.80 1.01
C LYS A 40 5.51 -3.88 -0.17
N ARG A 41 4.51 -3.51 -0.97
CA ARG A 41 4.67 -2.58 -2.09
C ARG A 41 5.11 -1.20 -1.62
N LEU A 42 4.47 -0.64 -0.60
CA LEU A 42 4.85 0.64 -0.01
C LEU A 42 6.29 0.60 0.51
N ARG A 43 6.65 -0.45 1.26
CA ARG A 43 8.02 -0.64 1.76
C ARG A 43 9.04 -0.67 0.61
N ALA A 44 8.74 -1.38 -0.48
CA ALA A 44 9.62 -1.45 -1.63
C ALA A 44 9.85 -0.07 -2.27
N ILE A 45 8.80 0.74 -2.42
CA ILE A 45 8.90 2.11 -2.99
C ILE A 45 9.72 3.02 -2.07
N ILE A 46 9.52 2.95 -0.74
CA ILE A 46 10.30 3.73 0.22
C ILE A 46 11.78 3.37 0.14
N LEU A 47 12.11 2.07 0.09
CA LEU A 47 13.49 1.62 -0.04
C LEU A 47 14.11 2.06 -1.37
N GLN A 48 13.36 1.98 -2.47
CA GLN A 48 13.80 2.48 -3.76
C GLN A 48 14.15 3.97 -3.68
N GLY A 49 13.29 4.80 -3.08
CA GLY A 49 13.55 6.22 -2.86
C GLY A 49 14.74 6.49 -1.93
N ALA A 50 14.90 5.70 -0.87
CA ALA A 50 16.08 5.81 0.00
C ALA A 50 17.39 5.51 -0.73
N THR A 51 17.36 4.62 -1.73
CA THR A 51 18.52 4.25 -2.55
C THR A 51 18.71 5.11 -3.80
N SER A 52 17.78 6.00 -4.15
CA SER A 52 17.82 6.76 -5.43
C SER A 52 18.81 7.94 -5.43
N GLY A 53 19.56 8.14 -4.34
CA GLY A 53 20.40 9.32 -4.15
C GLY A 53 19.58 10.54 -3.73
N LEU A 54 20.27 11.56 -3.20
CA LEU A 54 19.63 12.80 -2.79
C LEU A 54 19.19 13.61 -4.02
N ALA A 55 17.93 14.03 -4.03
CA ALA A 55 17.46 15.02 -4.99
C ALA A 55 17.96 16.43 -4.60
N ALA A 56 18.05 17.32 -5.59
CA ALA A 56 18.21 18.74 -5.31
C ALA A 56 17.00 19.27 -4.51
N PRO A 57 17.15 20.39 -3.77
CA PRO A 57 16.05 21.01 -3.04
C PRO A 57 14.84 21.25 -3.93
N VAL A 58 13.65 20.95 -3.40
CA VAL A 58 12.38 21.23 -4.06
C VAL A 58 11.95 22.64 -3.69
N ASP A 59 12.37 23.62 -4.49
CA ASP A 59 12.13 25.04 -4.29
C ASP A 59 11.14 25.64 -5.32
N ALA A 60 10.97 26.96 -5.30
CA ALA A 60 10.07 27.65 -6.23
C ALA A 60 10.51 27.49 -7.70
N ASP A 61 11.82 27.51 -7.96
CA ASP A 61 12.39 27.40 -9.30
C ASP A 61 12.18 26.00 -9.88
N TYR A 62 12.30 24.96 -9.04
CA TYR A 62 11.94 23.60 -9.41
C TYR A 62 10.50 23.52 -9.94
N PHE A 63 9.53 24.12 -9.23
CA PHE A 63 8.13 24.10 -9.65
C PHE A 63 7.84 24.98 -10.88
N GLU A 64 8.49 26.14 -11.02
CA GLU A 64 8.39 26.96 -12.23
C GLU A 64 8.93 26.21 -13.46
N SER A 65 10.06 25.53 -13.32
CA SER A 65 10.64 24.72 -14.40
C SER A 65 9.70 23.58 -14.85
N LEU A 66 9.03 22.92 -13.90
CA LEU A 66 8.03 21.89 -14.18
C LEU A 66 6.82 22.47 -14.94
N ARG A 67 6.29 23.62 -14.50
CA ARG A 67 5.17 24.29 -15.19
C ARG A 67 5.55 24.73 -16.60
N ALA A 68 6.75 25.27 -16.77
CA ALA A 68 7.27 25.67 -18.08
C ALA A 68 7.35 24.47 -19.03
N ARG A 69 7.87 23.32 -18.57
CA ARG A 69 7.95 22.08 -19.36
C ARG A 69 6.59 21.57 -19.84
N VAL A 70 5.56 21.63 -18.99
CA VAL A 70 4.20 21.23 -19.40
C VAL A 70 3.64 22.18 -20.46
N ARG A 71 3.89 23.49 -20.34
CA ARG A 71 3.43 24.50 -21.32
C ARG A 71 4.11 24.36 -22.67
N THR A 72 5.41 24.04 -22.70
CA THR A 72 6.16 23.85 -23.94
C THR A 72 5.83 22.53 -24.64
N SER A 73 5.54 21.46 -23.89
CA SER A 73 5.13 20.17 -24.45
C SER A 73 3.73 20.16 -25.08
N ARG A 74 2.96 21.25 -24.92
CA ARG A 74 1.58 21.38 -25.41
C ARG A 74 1.47 22.26 -26.66
N LYS A 75 2.60 22.78 -27.16
CA LYS A 75 2.76 23.41 -28.47
C LYS A 75 3.33 22.39 -29.45
#